data_AF-A0A090KWP3-F1
#
_entry.id   AF-A0A090KWP3-F1
#
_cell.length_a   1.000
_cell.length_b   1.000
_cell.length_c   1.000
_cell.angle_alpha   90.00
_cell.angle_beta   90.00
_cell.angle_gamma   90.00
#
_symmetry.space_group_name_H-M   'P 1'
#
loop_
_entity.id
_entity.type
_entity.pdbx_description
1 polymer ?
#
loop_
_entity_poly.entity_id
_entity_poly.type
_entity_poly.pdbx_seq_one_letter_code
_entity_poly.pdbx_strand_id
1 'polypeptide(L)'
;MVFGLFPTIERMSCSPNGQKLYKTLKFLDNYPYFTKCLTIWFDIMPIFIKKFLINCYFGFNNMIPLCIIESTTELFNTTVIRNIIHMSKDELDNVYEYDFDLNKYANNIYLYYGLKDGWVPIKYGNDMMNRKELNDGHIIFDTTNSEHAFVIKESKVIADELIKFL
;
A
#
# COMPACT_ATOMS: atom_id res chain seq x y z
N MET A 1 13.15 -8.20 -16.70
CA MET A 1 13.15 -8.34 -15.22
C MET A 1 12.19 -7.29 -14.65
N VAL A 2 11.29 -7.70 -13.76
CA VAL A 2 10.25 -6.86 -13.14
C VAL A 2 10.23 -7.17 -11.64
N PHE A 3 10.18 -6.13 -10.80
CA PHE A 3 10.08 -6.27 -9.35
C PHE A 3 8.66 -5.94 -8.87
N GLY A 4 8.01 -6.89 -8.19
CA GLY A 4 6.80 -6.65 -7.40
C GLY A 4 7.19 -6.27 -5.98
N LEU A 5 7.14 -4.99 -5.66
CA LEU A 5 7.51 -4.47 -4.35
C LEU A 5 6.32 -4.53 -3.39
N PHE A 6 6.50 -5.19 -2.25
CA PHE A 6 5.46 -5.39 -1.23
C PHE A 6 4.14 -5.90 -1.84
N PRO A 7 4.17 -7.02 -2.59
CA PRO A 7 3.11 -7.38 -3.51
C PRO A 7 1.85 -7.88 -2.79
N THR A 8 0.77 -7.09 -2.83
CA THR A 8 -0.57 -7.47 -2.36
C THR A 8 -1.32 -8.29 -3.43
N ILE A 9 -0.77 -9.44 -3.82
CA ILE A 9 -1.33 -10.28 -4.91
C ILE A 9 -2.43 -11.25 -4.46
N GLU A 10 -2.47 -11.58 -3.17
CA GLU A 10 -3.44 -12.53 -2.63
C GLU A 10 -3.72 -12.25 -1.15
N ARG A 11 -4.84 -12.78 -0.65
CA ARG A 11 -5.22 -12.83 0.76
C ARG A 11 -5.16 -11.46 1.45
N MET A 12 -5.48 -10.38 0.74
CA MET A 12 -5.31 -9.02 1.23
C MET A 12 -6.20 -8.74 2.47
N SER A 13 -7.44 -9.23 2.48
CA SER A 13 -8.33 -9.14 3.66
C SER A 13 -7.91 -9.99 4.84
N CYS A 14 -7.12 -11.06 4.61
CA CYS A 14 -6.59 -11.90 5.69
C CYS A 14 -5.34 -11.30 6.35
N SER A 15 -4.76 -10.23 5.80
CA SER A 15 -3.61 -9.55 6.39
C SER A 15 -3.97 -8.85 7.71
N PRO A 16 -2.99 -8.64 8.62
CA PRO A 16 -3.22 -7.92 9.89
C PRO A 16 -3.87 -6.55 9.71
N ASN A 17 -3.46 -5.78 8.71
CA ASN A 17 -4.03 -4.47 8.41
C ASN A 17 -5.38 -4.59 7.70
N GLY A 18 -5.51 -5.54 6.77
CA GLY A 18 -6.76 -5.85 6.09
C GLY A 18 -7.88 -6.18 7.07
N GLN A 19 -7.65 -7.08 8.03
CA GLN A 19 -8.66 -7.46 9.04
C GLN A 19 -9.09 -6.28 9.92
N LYS A 20 -8.15 -5.41 10.29
CA LYS A 20 -8.43 -4.22 11.12
C LYS A 20 -9.24 -3.18 10.35
N LEU A 21 -8.87 -2.92 9.10
CA LEU A 21 -9.45 -1.84 8.29
C LEU A 21 -10.73 -2.27 7.56
N TYR A 22 -10.92 -3.55 7.28
CA TYR A 22 -12.05 -4.03 6.49
C TYR A 22 -13.41 -3.64 7.09
N LYS A 23 -13.57 -3.77 8.41
CA LYS A 23 -14.84 -3.44 9.08
C LYS A 23 -15.18 -1.96 8.97
N THR A 24 -14.19 -1.08 9.12
CA THR A 24 -14.39 0.37 9.03
C THR A 24 -14.68 0.80 7.60
N LEU A 25 -13.94 0.27 6.61
CA LEU A 25 -14.18 0.54 5.20
C LEU A 25 -15.57 0.08 4.76
N LYS A 26 -15.95 -1.16 5.12
CA LYS A 26 -17.28 -1.70 4.81
C LYS A 26 -18.40 -0.87 5.44
N PHE A 27 -18.21 -0.39 6.66
CA PHE A 27 -19.18 0.50 7.31
C PHE A 27 -19.30 1.83 6.54
N LEU A 28 -18.17 2.49 6.25
CA LEU A 28 -18.18 3.78 5.56
C LEU A 28 -18.71 3.69 4.12
N ASP A 29 -18.45 2.59 3.42
CA ASP A 29 -18.95 2.34 2.06
C ASP A 29 -20.48 2.09 2.07
N ASN A 30 -20.98 1.31 3.04
CA ASN A 30 -22.42 1.04 3.18
C ASN A 30 -23.25 2.26 3.59
N TYR A 31 -22.65 3.26 4.26
CA TYR A 31 -23.33 4.47 4.71
C TYR A 31 -22.75 5.73 4.02
N PRO A 32 -22.99 5.92 2.70
CA PRO A 32 -22.33 6.97 1.92
C PRO A 32 -22.70 8.40 2.38
N TYR A 33 -23.92 8.61 2.90
CA TYR A 33 -24.32 9.90 3.47
C TYR A 33 -23.59 10.23 4.77
N PHE A 34 -23.37 9.23 5.62
CA PHE A 34 -22.58 9.40 6.85
C PHE A 34 -21.13 9.74 6.50
N THR A 35 -20.54 8.99 5.57
CA THR A 35 -19.18 9.26 5.07
C THR A 35 -19.07 10.65 4.47
N LYS A 36 -20.03 11.07 3.63
CA LYS A 36 -20.08 12.43 3.09
C LYS A 36 -20.18 13.49 4.19
N CYS A 37 -21.02 13.27 5.20
CA CYS A 37 -21.15 14.19 6.33
C CYS A 37 -19.84 14.32 7.12
N LEU A 38 -19.08 13.22 7.27
CA LEU A 38 -17.79 13.21 7.93
C LEU A 38 -16.71 13.96 7.13
N THR A 39 -16.70 13.80 5.80
CA THR A 39 -15.63 14.31 4.93
C THR A 39 -15.88 15.71 4.37
N ILE A 40 -17.11 16.24 4.42
CA ILE A 40 -17.47 17.54 3.82
C ILE A 40 -16.60 18.70 4.31
N TRP A 41 -16.12 18.61 5.55
CA TRP A 41 -15.21 19.59 6.14
C TRP A 41 -13.90 19.72 5.35
N PHE A 42 -13.44 18.65 4.70
CA PHE A 42 -12.25 18.70 3.86
C PHE A 42 -12.43 19.54 2.60
N ASP A 43 -13.64 19.65 2.06
CA ASP A 43 -13.90 20.47 0.88
C ASP A 43 -13.91 21.97 1.23
N ILE A 44 -14.33 22.30 2.46
CA ILE A 44 -14.41 23.68 2.97
C ILE A 44 -13.04 24.13 3.50
N MET A 45 -12.21 23.20 3.96
CA MET A 45 -10.92 23.50 4.59
C MET A 45 -9.96 24.20 3.63
N PRO A 46 -9.41 25.39 3.99
CA PRO A 46 -8.40 26.06 3.20
C PRO A 46 -7.14 25.21 2.95
N ILE A 47 -6.54 25.37 1.77
CA ILE A 47 -5.36 24.59 1.34
C ILE A 47 -4.18 24.74 2.32
N PHE A 48 -3.95 25.93 2.87
CA PHE A 48 -2.86 26.14 3.82
C PHE A 48 -3.04 25.33 5.11
N ILE A 49 -4.29 25.12 5.56
CA ILE A 49 -4.58 24.28 6.73
C ILE A 49 -4.33 22.81 6.40
N LYS A 50 -4.74 22.34 5.21
CA LYS A 50 -4.43 20.97 4.74
C LYS A 50 -2.93 20.72 4.76
N LYS A 51 -2.15 21.59 4.13
CA LYS A 51 -0.68 21.50 4.09
C LYS A 51 -0.06 21.58 5.49
N PHE A 52 -0.60 22.44 6.36
CA PHE A 52 -0.16 22.52 7.75
C PHE A 52 -0.37 21.20 8.51
N LEU A 53 -1.56 20.59 8.43
CA LEU A 53 -1.85 19.29 9.09
C LEU A 53 -0.94 18.18 8.56
N ILE A 54 -0.71 18.14 7.25
CA ILE A 54 0.19 17.17 6.60
C ILE A 54 1.62 17.35 7.13
N ASN A 55 2.11 18.59 7.21
CA ASN A 55 3.44 18.88 7.77
C ASN A 55 3.52 18.60 9.28
N CYS A 56 2.44 18.78 10.04
CA CYS A 56 2.41 18.37 11.45
C CYS A 56 2.56 16.85 11.60
N TYR A 57 1.91 16.06 10.73
CA TYR A 57 1.97 14.60 10.79
C TYR A 57 3.32 14.06 10.33
N PHE A 58 3.85 14.57 9.23
CA PHE A 58 5.11 14.11 8.66
C PHE A 58 6.36 14.77 9.28
N GLY A 59 6.18 15.84 10.04
CA GLY A 59 7.24 16.69 10.57
C GLY A 59 7.57 17.84 9.64
N PHE A 60 7.90 19.01 10.22
CA PHE A 60 8.28 20.22 9.48
C PHE A 60 9.69 20.13 8.84
N ASN A 61 10.38 19.02 9.02
CA ASN A 61 11.71 18.83 8.44
C ASN A 61 11.56 18.54 6.94
N ASN A 62 12.47 19.06 6.11
CA ASN A 62 12.53 18.81 4.66
C ASN A 62 12.85 17.34 4.27
N MET A 63 12.56 16.37 5.15
CA MET A 63 12.75 14.95 4.88
C MET A 63 11.74 14.41 3.89
N ILE A 64 10.57 15.07 3.72
CA ILE A 64 9.53 14.63 2.79
C ILE A 64 9.52 15.50 1.53
N PRO A 65 9.64 14.90 0.33
CA PRO A 65 9.45 15.58 -0.94
C PRO A 65 8.15 16.39 -1.03
N LEU A 66 8.23 17.59 -1.62
CA LEU A 66 7.07 18.47 -1.83
C LEU A 66 5.94 17.79 -2.61
N CYS A 67 6.27 16.94 -3.58
CA CYS A 67 5.28 16.20 -4.37
C CYS A 67 4.40 15.28 -3.51
N ILE A 68 4.92 14.71 -2.42
CA ILE A 68 4.14 13.88 -1.48
C ILE A 68 3.17 14.76 -0.71
N ILE A 69 3.60 15.96 -0.27
CA ILE A 69 2.71 16.91 0.43
C ILE A 69 1.58 17.35 -0.51
N GLU A 70 1.90 17.66 -1.76
CA GLU A 70 0.92 18.04 -2.78
C GLU A 70 -0.06 16.90 -3.06
N SER A 71 0.43 15.70 -3.36
CA SER A 71 -0.40 14.52 -3.60
C SER A 71 -1.29 14.20 -2.39
N THR A 72 -0.73 14.29 -1.17
CA THR A 72 -1.50 14.07 0.07
C THR A 72 -2.58 15.14 0.25
N THR A 73 -2.31 16.38 -0.14
CA THR A 73 -3.29 17.49 -0.06
C THR A 73 -4.51 17.23 -0.95
N GLU A 74 -4.32 16.62 -2.12
CA GLU A 74 -5.40 16.25 -3.05
C GLU A 74 -6.33 15.17 -2.48
N LEU A 75 -5.82 14.33 -1.57
CA LEU A 75 -6.63 13.33 -0.85
C LEU A 75 -7.65 13.98 0.09
N PHE A 76 -7.45 15.23 0.52
CA PHE A 76 -8.41 15.98 1.35
C PHE A 76 -9.56 16.52 0.49
N ASN A 77 -10.32 15.62 -0.12
CA ASN A 77 -11.52 15.91 -0.90
C ASN A 77 -12.55 14.81 -0.67
N THR A 78 -13.82 15.18 -0.47
CA THR A 78 -14.88 14.21 -0.16
C THR A 78 -15.04 13.13 -1.23
N THR A 79 -15.02 13.51 -2.51
CA THR A 79 -15.17 12.56 -3.61
C THR A 79 -13.99 11.62 -3.68
N VAL A 80 -12.76 12.15 -3.52
CA VAL A 80 -11.54 11.35 -3.51
C VAL A 80 -11.54 10.35 -2.36
N ILE A 81 -11.85 10.76 -1.14
CA ILE A 81 -11.91 9.86 0.02
C ILE A 81 -12.96 8.77 -0.17
N ARG A 82 -14.15 9.11 -0.67
CA ARG A 82 -15.18 8.11 -0.95
C ARG A 82 -14.73 7.08 -1.98
N ASN A 83 -14.03 7.52 -3.02
CA ASN A 83 -13.46 6.61 -4.02
C ASN A 83 -12.39 5.72 -3.40
N ILE A 84 -11.49 6.26 -2.57
CA ILE A 84 -10.48 5.48 -1.84
C ILE A 84 -11.14 4.42 -0.96
N ILE A 85 -12.16 4.81 -0.18
CA ILE A 85 -12.89 3.88 0.69
C ILE A 85 -13.49 2.74 -0.13
N HIS A 86 -14.17 3.09 -1.23
CA HIS A 86 -14.80 2.11 -2.11
C HIS A 86 -13.79 1.15 -2.74
N MET A 87 -12.71 1.69 -3.33
CA MET A 87 -11.66 0.88 -3.96
C MET A 87 -10.93 0.00 -2.95
N SER A 88 -10.55 0.53 -1.79
CA SER A 88 -9.89 -0.28 -0.76
C SER A 88 -10.79 -1.40 -0.22
N LYS A 89 -12.10 -1.15 -0.10
CA LYS A 89 -13.07 -2.19 0.26
C LYS A 89 -13.16 -3.25 -0.83
N ASP A 90 -13.24 -2.82 -2.09
CA ASP A 90 -13.32 -3.72 -3.25
C ASP A 90 -12.06 -4.60 -3.37
N GLU A 91 -10.87 -4.02 -3.23
CA GLU A 91 -9.60 -4.77 -3.19
C GLU A 91 -9.58 -5.79 -2.06
N LEU A 92 -10.05 -5.42 -0.86
CA LEU A 92 -10.12 -6.37 0.26
C LEU A 92 -11.11 -7.52 0.03
N ASP A 93 -12.21 -7.27 -0.69
CA ASP A 93 -13.21 -8.30 -1.02
C ASP A 93 -12.71 -9.22 -2.15
N ASN A 94 -12.00 -8.68 -3.15
CA ASN A 94 -11.70 -9.38 -4.40
C ASN A 94 -10.27 -9.95 -4.45
N VAL A 95 -9.29 -9.38 -3.76
CA VAL A 95 -7.90 -9.85 -3.75
C VAL A 95 -7.75 -11.01 -2.75
N TYR A 96 -8.31 -12.15 -3.12
CA TYR A 96 -8.27 -13.39 -2.34
C TYR A 96 -7.22 -14.36 -2.88
N GLU A 97 -7.31 -14.72 -4.15
CA GLU A 97 -6.36 -15.58 -4.87
C GLU A 97 -6.01 -14.92 -6.20
N TYR A 98 -4.78 -15.12 -6.67
CA TYR A 98 -4.39 -14.67 -8.00
C TYR A 98 -4.89 -15.66 -9.07
N ASP A 99 -5.37 -15.15 -10.20
CA ASP A 99 -5.94 -15.95 -11.30
C ASP A 99 -5.00 -16.08 -12.52
N PHE A 100 -3.74 -15.66 -12.38
CA PHE A 100 -2.78 -15.67 -13.48
C PHE A 100 -1.72 -16.77 -13.33
N ASP A 101 -1.34 -17.36 -14.46
CA ASP A 101 -0.31 -18.39 -14.54
C ASP A 101 1.09 -17.77 -14.37
N LEU A 102 1.60 -17.82 -13.14
CA LEU A 102 2.94 -17.34 -12.78
C LEU A 102 4.06 -18.02 -13.58
N ASN A 103 3.87 -19.27 -14.03
CA ASN A 103 4.92 -20.01 -14.75
C ASN A 103 5.40 -19.28 -16.01
N LYS A 104 4.49 -18.59 -16.71
CA LYS A 104 4.81 -17.84 -17.93
C LYS A 104 5.79 -16.70 -17.69
N TYR A 105 5.82 -16.20 -16.46
CA TYR A 105 6.61 -15.03 -16.07
C TYR A 105 7.63 -15.34 -14.97
N ALA A 106 7.73 -16.59 -14.55
CA ALA A 106 8.57 -17.06 -13.45
C ALA A 106 10.02 -16.59 -13.58
N ASN A 107 10.58 -16.64 -14.78
CA ASN A 107 11.97 -16.22 -15.04
C ASN A 107 12.19 -14.70 -14.99
N ASN A 108 11.12 -13.90 -15.02
CA ASN A 108 11.22 -12.45 -15.18
C ASN A 108 10.72 -11.65 -13.97
N ILE A 109 9.95 -12.27 -13.07
CA ILE A 109 9.33 -11.62 -11.91
C ILE A 109 10.15 -11.90 -10.66
N TYR A 110 10.42 -10.85 -9.90
CA TYR A 110 10.99 -10.90 -8.56
C TYR A 110 10.01 -10.28 -7.57
N LEU A 111 9.68 -10.97 -6.49
CA LEU A 111 8.74 -10.49 -5.49
C LEU A 111 9.49 -10.12 -4.21
N TYR A 112 9.36 -8.87 -3.78
CA TYR A 112 10.07 -8.30 -2.66
C TYR A 112 9.14 -8.13 -1.45
N TYR A 113 9.43 -8.81 -0.35
CA TYR A 113 8.58 -8.85 0.85
C TYR A 113 9.21 -8.12 2.04
N GLY A 114 8.45 -7.21 2.64
CA GLY A 114 8.85 -6.50 3.86
C GLY A 114 8.81 -7.36 5.12
N LEU A 115 9.74 -7.15 6.06
CA LEU A 115 9.74 -7.85 7.35
C LEU A 115 8.61 -7.40 8.29
N LYS A 116 8.23 -6.12 8.21
CA LYS A 116 7.20 -5.49 9.05
C LYS A 116 5.95 -5.09 8.27
N ASP A 117 5.77 -5.63 7.07
CA ASP A 117 4.60 -5.30 6.26
C ASP A 117 3.33 -5.92 6.88
N GLY A 118 2.42 -5.05 7.34
CA GLY A 118 1.13 -5.44 7.90
C GLY A 118 0.06 -5.73 6.85
N TRP A 119 0.29 -5.42 5.59
CA TRP A 119 -0.56 -5.75 4.43
C TRP A 119 -0.14 -7.05 3.77
N VAL A 120 1.15 -7.36 3.77
CA VAL A 120 1.70 -8.58 3.18
C VAL A 120 2.65 -9.25 4.20
N PRO A 121 2.12 -10.05 5.14
CA PRO A 121 2.94 -10.72 6.14
C PRO A 121 4.04 -11.58 5.51
N ILE A 122 5.19 -11.71 6.17
CA ILE A 122 6.31 -12.52 5.69
C ILE A 122 5.94 -13.99 5.39
N LYS A 123 4.90 -14.50 6.05
CA LYS A 123 4.34 -15.83 5.78
C LYS A 123 3.89 -15.96 4.31
N TYR A 124 3.37 -14.90 3.71
CA TYR A 124 2.91 -14.93 2.31
C TYR A 124 4.08 -15.10 1.36
N GLY A 125 5.22 -14.44 1.62
CA GLY A 125 6.46 -14.67 0.87
C GLY A 125 6.99 -16.10 1.04
N ASN A 126 6.94 -16.67 2.25
CA ASN A 126 7.30 -18.07 2.47
C ASN A 126 6.37 -19.04 1.73
N ASP A 127 5.05 -18.79 1.78
CA ASP A 127 4.06 -19.59 1.06
C ASP A 127 4.31 -19.52 -0.46
N MET A 128 4.68 -18.35 -0.99
CA MET A 128 5.06 -18.18 -2.41
C MET A 128 6.34 -18.92 -2.78
N MET A 129 7.34 -18.91 -1.90
CA MET A 129 8.59 -19.64 -2.13
C MET A 129 8.38 -21.15 -2.23
N ASN A 130 7.34 -21.69 -1.58
CA ASN A 130 6.98 -23.10 -1.65
C ASN A 130 6.16 -23.47 -2.90
N ARG A 131 5.80 -22.50 -3.74
CA ARG A 131 5.05 -22.75 -4.99
C ARG A 131 5.99 -23.21 -6.09
N LYS A 132 5.53 -24.16 -6.91
CA LYS A 132 6.34 -24.76 -7.98
C LYS A 132 6.51 -23.82 -9.17
N GLU A 133 5.68 -22.79 -9.24
CA GLU A 133 5.59 -21.87 -10.35
C GLU A 133 6.66 -20.78 -10.35
N LEU A 134 7.42 -20.65 -9.25
CA LEU A 134 8.49 -19.67 -9.11
C LEU A 134 9.82 -20.39 -8.93
N ASN A 135 10.87 -19.90 -9.59
CA ASN A 135 12.20 -20.46 -9.41
C ASN A 135 12.82 -19.97 -8.10
N ASP A 136 13.79 -20.75 -7.60
CA ASP A 136 14.60 -20.36 -6.45
C ASP A 136 15.29 -19.01 -6.69
N GLY A 137 15.23 -18.12 -5.68
CA GLY A 137 15.84 -16.78 -5.73
C GLY A 137 14.95 -15.66 -6.28
N HIS A 138 13.72 -15.96 -6.72
CA HIS A 138 12.76 -14.96 -7.18
C HIS A 138 11.93 -14.32 -6.06
N ILE A 139 11.96 -14.89 -4.86
CA ILE A 139 11.41 -14.30 -3.64
C ILE A 139 12.55 -13.65 -2.88
N ILE A 140 12.44 -12.34 -2.67
CA ILE A 140 13.43 -11.53 -1.96
C ILE A 140 12.78 -11.03 -0.66
N PHE A 141 13.49 -11.16 0.45
CA PHE A 141 13.06 -10.61 1.72
C PHE A 141 13.84 -9.33 2.02
N ASP A 142 13.13 -8.31 2.43
CA ASP A 142 13.69 -7.04 2.87
C ASP A 142 14.63 -7.24 4.07
N THR A 143 15.73 -6.49 4.09
CA THR A 143 16.67 -6.43 5.21
C THR A 143 16.67 -5.06 5.90
N THR A 144 16.05 -4.07 5.27
CA THR A 144 16.03 -2.66 5.69
C THR A 144 14.91 -2.36 6.67
N ASN A 145 13.99 -3.31 6.86
CA ASN A 145 12.87 -3.22 7.79
C ASN A 145 11.92 -2.05 7.45
N SER A 146 11.72 -1.84 6.15
CA SER A 146 10.90 -0.76 5.59
C SER A 146 9.40 -1.03 5.76
N GLU A 147 8.62 0.05 5.83
CA GLU A 147 7.15 -0.03 5.86
C GLU A 147 6.56 -0.28 4.46
N HIS A 148 5.33 -0.77 4.39
CA HIS A 148 4.63 -0.97 3.11
C HIS A 148 4.54 0.32 2.27
N ALA A 149 4.34 1.46 2.93
CA ALA A 149 4.35 2.78 2.30
C ALA A 149 5.77 3.36 2.16
N PHE A 150 6.76 2.51 1.83
CA PHE A 150 8.18 2.88 1.71
C PHE A 150 8.41 4.08 0.79
N VAL A 151 7.57 4.27 -0.23
CA VAL A 151 7.63 5.38 -1.19
C VAL A 151 7.66 6.76 -0.48
N ILE A 152 7.06 6.86 0.71
CA ILE A 152 6.93 8.13 1.44
C ILE A 152 8.26 8.57 2.08
N LYS A 153 9.01 7.64 2.71
CA LYS A 153 10.21 7.96 3.52
C LYS A 153 11.46 7.18 3.14
N GLU A 154 11.28 5.97 2.62
CA GLU A 154 12.32 4.95 2.43
C GLU A 154 12.53 4.61 0.95
N SER A 155 11.99 5.42 0.03
CA SER A 155 12.06 5.21 -1.43
C SER A 155 13.50 5.04 -1.92
N LYS A 156 14.43 5.87 -1.41
CA LYS A 156 15.85 5.76 -1.72
C LYS A 156 16.48 4.48 -1.18
N VAL A 157 16.13 4.08 0.04
CA VAL A 157 16.66 2.87 0.70
C VAL A 157 16.28 1.63 -0.11
N ILE A 158 15.02 1.52 -0.49
CA ILE A 158 14.56 0.41 -1.33
C ILE A 158 15.20 0.46 -2.72
N ALA A 159 15.35 1.64 -3.33
CA ALA A 159 16.03 1.76 -4.62
C ALA A 159 17.48 1.28 -4.55
N ASP A 160 18.23 1.66 -3.51
CA ASP A 160 19.62 1.24 -3.30
C ASP A 160 19.74 -0.28 -3.07
N GLU A 161 18.75 -0.92 -2.42
CA GLU A 161 18.68 -2.38 -2.31
C GLU A 161 18.41 -3.07 -3.65
N LEU A 162 17.48 -2.53 -4.45
CA LEU A 162 17.11 -3.13 -5.73
C LEU A 162 18.24 -3.07 -6.77
N ILE A 163 19.08 -2.03 -6.72
CA ILE A 163 20.26 -1.90 -7.60
C ILE A 163 21.21 -3.09 -7.45
N LYS A 164 21.27 -3.75 -6.29
CA LYS A 164 22.13 -4.92 -6.07
C LYS A 164 21.72 -6.15 -6.89
N PHE A 165 20.51 -6.14 -7.44
CA PHE A 165 19.95 -7.24 -8.24
C PHE A 165 19.94 -6.93 -9.75
N LEU A 166 20.37 -5.73 -10.16
CA LEU A 166 20.52 -5.30 -11.55
C LEU A 166 21.96 -5.48 -12.04
#